data_AF-A0A645FR03-F1
#
_entry.id   AF-A0A645FR03-F1
#
_cell.length_a   1.000
_cell.length_b   1.000
_cell.length_c   1.000
_cell.angle_alpha   90.00
_cell.angle_beta   90.00
_cell.angle_gamma   90.00
#
_symmetry.space_group_name_H-M   'P 1'
#
loop_
_entity.id
_entity.type
_entity.pdbx_description
1 polymer ?
#
loop_
_entity_poly.entity_id
_entity_poly.type
_entity_poly.pdbx_seq_one_letter_code
_entity_poly.pdbx_strand_id
1 'polypeptide(L)'
;MDKDLINEIDFNDIKLSSEDKIKLPGRRVLSSRPWSEEQLQVFIERQKHVPEIFAKMGIEIVDSVSYEQLKEEWARGDLSSLFPKEK
;
A
#
# COMPACT_ATOMS: atom_id res chain seq x y z
N MET A 1 -19.17 7.90 18.31
CA MET A 1 -17.87 7.46 17.74
C MET A 1 -18.22 6.54 16.60
N ASP A 2 -18.43 7.13 15.43
CA ASP A 2 -18.74 6.41 14.21
C ASP A 2 -17.46 5.76 13.71
N LYS A 3 -17.34 4.46 13.99
CA LYS A 3 -16.38 3.60 13.32
C LYS A 3 -16.98 3.35 11.95
N ASP A 4 -16.55 4.12 10.95
CA ASP A 4 -16.80 3.75 9.57
C ASP A 4 -16.26 2.33 9.37
N LEU A 5 -17.19 1.38 9.28
CA LEU A 5 -16.92 0.01 8.91
C LEU A 5 -16.25 0.06 7.55
N ILE A 6 -14.92 -0.05 7.54
CA ILE A 6 -14.24 -0.72 6.44
C ILE A 6 -14.97 -2.04 6.31
N ASN A 7 -15.82 -2.18 5.30
CA ASN A 7 -16.51 -3.42 4.99
C ASN A 7 -15.43 -4.47 4.74
N GLU A 8 -15.07 -5.20 5.80
CA GLU A 8 -14.18 -6.34 5.73
C GLU A 8 -14.84 -7.33 4.79
N ILE A 9 -14.31 -7.45 3.56
CA ILE A 9 -14.73 -8.51 2.65
C ILE A 9 -14.37 -9.83 3.33
N ASP A 10 -15.40 -10.57 3.74
CA ASP A 10 -15.22 -11.88 4.37
C ASP A 10 -14.80 -12.88 3.26
N PHE A 11 -13.90 -13.80 3.58
CA PHE A 11 -13.55 -14.90 2.68
C PHE A 11 -14.76 -15.78 2.32
N ASN A 12 -15.85 -15.69 3.10
CA ASN A 12 -17.13 -16.30 2.78
C ASN A 12 -17.87 -15.61 1.63
N ASP A 13 -17.59 -14.32 1.37
CA ASP A 13 -18.18 -13.57 0.23
C ASP A 13 -17.54 -14.00 -1.11
N ILE A 14 -16.34 -14.57 -1.05
CA ILE A 14 -15.63 -15.11 -2.19
C ILE A 14 -16.23 -16.48 -2.52
N LYS A 15 -17.09 -16.52 -3.54
CA LYS A 15 -17.74 -17.74 -4.10
C LYS A 15 -16.76 -18.67 -4.82
N LEU A 16 -15.72 -19.12 -4.12
CA LEU A 16 -14.76 -20.12 -4.61
C LEU A 16 -14.95 -21.44 -3.88
N SER A 17 -14.62 -22.53 -4.58
CA SER A 17 -14.57 -23.87 -3.99
C SER A 17 -13.49 -23.92 -2.89
N SER A 18 -13.64 -24.82 -1.91
CA SER A 18 -12.66 -24.99 -0.82
C SER A 18 -11.25 -25.30 -1.35
N GLU A 19 -11.15 -26.04 -2.46
CA GLU A 19 -9.89 -26.41 -3.11
C GLU A 19 -9.21 -25.21 -3.79
N ASP A 20 -10.00 -24.29 -4.35
CA ASP A 20 -9.48 -23.07 -4.96
C ASP A 20 -9.16 -21.98 -3.93
N LYS A 21 -9.85 -21.98 -2.78
CA LYS A 21 -9.51 -21.11 -1.63
C LYS A 21 -8.12 -21.41 -1.07
N ILE A 22 -7.65 -22.65 -1.13
CA ILE A 22 -6.31 -23.06 -0.67
C ILE A 22 -5.21 -22.52 -1.60
N LYS A 23 -5.51 -22.35 -2.89
CA LYS A 23 -4.58 -21.80 -3.91
C LYS A 23 -4.49 -20.28 -3.84
N LEU A 24 -5.49 -19.62 -3.26
CA LEU A 24 -5.38 -18.20 -2.97
C LEU A 24 -4.25 -18.03 -1.96
N PRO A 25 -3.28 -17.14 -2.21
CA PRO A 25 -2.26 -16.83 -1.23
C PRO A 25 -2.99 -16.38 0.03
N GLY A 26 -2.96 -17.23 1.07
CA GLY A 26 -3.57 -16.95 2.36
C GLY A 26 -3.14 -15.56 2.78
N ARG A 27 -4.13 -14.71 3.09
CA ARG A 27 -4.04 -13.32 3.53
C ARG A 27 -2.57 -12.88 3.63
N ARG A 28 -2.01 -12.25 2.59
CA ARG A 28 -0.68 -11.61 2.66
C ARG A 28 -0.81 -10.40 3.58
N VAL A 29 -1.03 -10.66 4.86
CA VAL A 29 -0.93 -9.66 5.91
C VAL A 29 0.56 -9.39 5.99
N LEU A 30 0.97 -8.18 5.61
CA LEU A 30 2.28 -7.69 6.01
C LEU A 30 2.33 -7.89 7.52
N SER A 31 3.22 -8.78 7.97
CA SER A 31 3.37 -9.14 9.38
C SER A 31 3.20 -7.89 10.25
N SER A 32 2.22 -7.89 11.16
CA SER A 32 2.02 -6.79 12.10
C SER A 32 3.14 -6.69 13.14
N ARG A 33 4.08 -7.65 13.14
CA ARG A 33 5.29 -7.58 13.95
C ARG A 33 6.25 -6.58 13.34
N PRO A 34 6.90 -5.74 14.17
CA PRO A 34 7.97 -4.87 13.70
C PRO A 34 9.05 -5.72 13.02
N TRP A 35 9.55 -5.24 11.90
CA TRP A 35 10.63 -5.90 11.18
C TRP A 35 11.93 -5.85 12.00
N SER A 36 12.77 -6.88 11.85
CA SER A 36 14.14 -6.79 12.32
C SER A 36 14.92 -5.75 11.51
N GLU A 37 16.02 -5.26 12.05
CA GLU A 37 16.88 -4.27 11.38
C GLU A 37 17.42 -4.82 10.04
N GLU A 38 17.80 -6.10 10.00
CA GLU A 38 18.19 -6.78 8.75
C GLU A 38 17.06 -6.84 7.72
N GLN A 39 15.82 -7.14 8.16
CA GLN A 39 14.66 -7.17 7.28
C GLN A 39 14.35 -5.79 6.71
N LEU A 40 14.46 -4.75 7.53
CA LEU A 40 14.31 -3.35 7.11
C LEU A 40 15.39 -2.97 6.11
N GLN A 41 16.65 -3.31 6.36
CA GLN A 41 17.75 -3.02 5.44
C GLN A 41 17.55 -3.68 4.09
N VAL A 42 17.21 -4.97 4.07
CA VAL A 42 16.92 -5.71 2.83
C VAL A 42 15.74 -5.10 2.07
N PHE A 43 14.71 -4.64 2.78
CA PHE A 43 13.59 -3.95 2.16
C PHE A 43 14.02 -2.62 1.53
N ILE A 44 14.76 -1.78 2.26
CA ILE A 44 15.25 -0.49 1.75
C ILE A 44 16.12 -0.69 0.50
N GLU A 45 17.02 -1.67 0.51
CA GLU A 45 17.83 -2.00 -0.67
C GLU A 45 16.97 -2.40 -1.88
N ARG A 46 15.91 -3.19 -1.66
CA ARG A 46 14.97 -3.56 -2.74
C ARG A 46 14.14 -2.39 -3.26
N GLN A 47 13.81 -1.40 -2.42
CA GLN A 47 13.05 -0.22 -2.85
C GLN A 47 13.79 0.60 -3.90
N LYS A 48 15.13 0.56 -3.94
CA LYS A 48 15.94 1.28 -4.95
C LYS A 48 15.62 0.88 -6.40
N HIS A 49 15.12 -0.33 -6.61
CA HIS A 49 14.79 -0.86 -7.94
C HIS A 49 13.33 -0.62 -8.35
N VAL A 50 12.47 -0.18 -7.42
CA VAL A 50 11.04 0.03 -7.69
C VAL A 50 10.81 1.09 -8.78
N PRO A 51 11.52 2.23 -8.81
CA PRO A 51 11.37 3.22 -9.88
C PRO A 51 11.62 2.64 -11.28
N GLU A 52 12.64 1.78 -11.42
CA GLU A 52 12.96 1.14 -12.69
C GLU A 52 11.84 0.19 -13.16
N ILE A 53 11.25 -0.56 -12.22
CA ILE A 53 10.12 -1.46 -12.51
C ILE A 53 8.91 -0.66 -12.97
N PHE A 54 8.58 0.43 -12.27
CA PHE A 54 7.48 1.30 -12.64
C PHE A 54 7.69 1.92 -14.03
N ALA A 55 8.90 2.39 -14.33
CA ALA A 55 9.24 2.90 -15.65
C ALA A 55 9.04 1.83 -16.76
N LYS A 56 9.46 0.58 -16.52
CA LYS A 56 9.22 -0.54 -17.47
C LYS A 56 7.74 -0.84 -17.67
N MET A 57 6.91 -0.57 -16.67
CA MET A 57 5.45 -0.72 -16.74
C MET A 57 4.75 0.51 -17.35
N GLY A 58 5.49 1.54 -17.75
CA GLY A 58 4.94 2.80 -18.23
C GLY A 58 4.28 3.65 -17.13
N ILE A 59 4.64 3.40 -15.87
CA ILE A 59 4.18 4.17 -14.71
C ILE A 59 5.26 5.21 -14.39
N GLU A 60 4.90 6.48 -14.51
CA GLU A 60 5.77 7.61 -14.19
C GLU A 60 5.56 8.05 -12.74
N ILE A 61 6.66 8.18 -11.99
CA ILE A 61 6.62 8.78 -10.65
C ILE A 61 6.77 10.29 -10.85
N VAL A 62 5.65 11.01 -10.78
CA VAL A 62 5.59 12.45 -11.07
C VAL A 62 6.12 13.32 -9.93
N ASP A 63 5.89 12.91 -8.68
CA ASP A 63 6.35 13.64 -7.50
C ASP A 63 6.49 12.68 -6.29
N SER A 64 7.15 13.14 -5.23
CA SER A 64 7.27 12.43 -3.97
C SER A 64 7.12 13.40 -2.80
N VAL A 65 6.28 13.04 -1.83
CA VAL A 65 6.08 13.81 -0.60
C VAL A 65 6.54 13.01 0.61
N SER A 66 6.99 13.69 1.65
CA SER A 66 7.36 13.02 2.89
C SER A 66 6.12 12.40 3.57
N TYR A 67 6.35 11.35 4.35
CA TYR A 67 5.27 10.70 5.09
C TYR A 67 4.55 11.66 6.05
N GLU A 68 5.29 12.55 6.72
CA GLU A 68 4.68 13.53 7.64
C GLU A 68 3.78 14.53 6.89
N GLN A 69 4.20 15.01 5.72
CA GLN A 69 3.35 15.85 4.87
C GLN A 69 2.07 15.12 4.43
N LEU A 70 2.21 13.88 3.96
CA LEU A 70 1.05 13.06 3.57
C LEU A 70 0.08 12.88 4.74
N LYS A 71 0.60 12.60 5.94
CA LYS A 71 -0.20 12.39 7.15
C LYS A 71 -0.95 13.64 7.57
N GLU A 72 -0.31 14.81 7.50
CA GLU A 72 -0.96 16.09 7.80
C GLU A 72 -2.09 16.43 6.81
N GLU A 73 -1.84 16.29 5.51
CA GLU A 73 -2.85 16.59 4.48
C GLU A 73 -3.99 15.56 4.51
N TRP A 74 -3.69 14.29 4.79
CA TRP A 74 -4.70 13.26 5.02
C TRP A 74 -5.60 13.60 6.21
N ALA A 75 -5.02 14.09 7.32
CA ALA A 75 -5.79 14.51 8.48
C ALA A 75 -6.67 15.75 8.20
N ARG A 76 -6.26 16.60 7.24
CA ARG A 76 -7.07 17.72 6.75
C ARG A 76 -8.15 17.30 5.76
N GLY A 77 -8.12 16.07 5.25
CA GLY A 77 -9.07 15.54 4.28
C GLY A 77 -8.89 16.07 2.86
N ASP A 78 -7.77 16.73 2.58
CA ASP A 78 -7.48 17.31 1.26
C ASP A 78 -6.06 16.95 0.84
N LEU A 79 -5.94 16.02 -0.11
CA LEU A 79 -4.66 15.61 -0.70
C LEU A 79 -4.33 16.39 -1.99
N SER A 80 -5.22 17.28 -2.44
CA SER A 80 -5.00 18.04 -3.68
C SER A 80 -3.86 19.05 -3.57
N SER A 81 -3.54 19.46 -2.34
CA SER A 81 -2.39 20.30 -1.98
C SER A 81 -1.04 19.63 -2.23
N LEU A 82 -0.97 18.29 -2.19
CA LEU A 82 0.25 17.51 -2.40
C LEU A 82 0.62 17.36 -3.87
N PHE A 83 -0.35 17.50 -4.77
CA PHE A 83 -0.17 17.28 -6.20
C PHE A 83 -0.79 18.45 -6.97
N PRO A 84 -0.14 19.61 -6.97
CA PRO A 84 -0.61 20.75 -7.75
C PRO A 84 -0.72 20.35 -9.22
N LYS A 85 -1.90 20.56 -9.81
CA LYS A 85 -2.09 20.36 -11.24
C LYS A 85 -1.12 21.26 -11.99
N GLU A 86 -0.29 20.67 -12.85
CA GLU A 86 0.52 21.42 -13.80
C GLU A 86 -0.38 22.43 -14.55
N LYS A 87 0.11 23.67 -14.67
CA LYS A 87 -0.50 24.73 -15.46
C LYS A 87 -0.17 24.55 -16.93
#